data_AF-A0AAV1LL29-F1
#
_entry.id   AF-A0AAV1LL29-F1
#
_cell.length_a   1.000
_cell.length_b   1.000
_cell.length_c   1.000
_cell.angle_alpha   90.00
_cell.angle_beta   90.00
_cell.angle_gamma   90.00
#
_symmetry.space_group_name_H-M   'P 1'
#
loop_
_entity.id
_entity.type
_entity.pdbx_description
1 polymer ?
#
loop_
_entity_poly.entity_id
_entity_poly.type
_entity_poly.pdbx_seq_one_letter_code
_entity_poly.pdbx_strand_id
1 'polypeptide(L)'
;MEDISEEDLEAFLKNDIVKYIEMFEETSLQAAKSEREGILSRENTVELYDEMTGILQDIIDLNMNANNVYKFLHSKGLDRVVAPCLQISYTPLRRHLLILTKQLFDIAPTIAKIAIPINVVDSLLEILEHDENLSIKAYVIDILYLWLPGNTKVQVRVMKMKGLDMFYNQIQNLDFTAIHTLLKLFNKILEEHIKARSGYAQKTKENAEDLVLYQRIGLLERMSTAHVCNGLLNIFETSLPFLSKTDQIMPSIFELVKMIKPFCLKVYKGKSKPLEIFEKLFNLLEDKRSVEFEELHKINMTATYEVLEQYVQELKNAISKDEL
;
A
#
# COMPACT_ATOMS: atom_id res chain seq x y z
N MET A 1 -9.06 -27.79 23.39
CA MET A 1 -7.62 -28.07 23.22
C MET A 1 -7.56 -29.46 22.65
N GLU A 2 -7.35 -29.57 21.34
CA GLU A 2 -7.10 -30.86 20.71
C GLU A 2 -5.61 -31.17 20.87
N ASP A 3 -5.31 -32.37 21.38
CA ASP A 3 -3.95 -32.86 21.54
C ASP A 3 -3.35 -33.12 20.16
N ILE A 4 -2.27 -32.41 19.85
CA ILE A 4 -1.48 -32.58 18.63
C ILE A 4 -0.79 -33.95 18.72
N SER A 5 -0.89 -34.79 17.68
CA SER A 5 -0.25 -36.10 17.66
C SER A 5 1.28 -36.00 17.66
N GLU A 6 1.98 -36.99 18.22
CA GLU A 6 3.46 -37.03 18.21
C GLU A 6 4.04 -37.00 16.78
N GLU A 7 3.33 -37.59 15.80
CA GLU A 7 3.73 -37.53 14.38
C GLU A 7 3.57 -36.13 13.79
N ASP A 8 2.52 -35.38 14.16
CA ASP A 8 2.37 -33.98 13.78
C ASP A 8 3.41 -33.09 14.47
N LEU A 9 3.83 -33.44 15.70
CA LEU A 9 4.88 -32.75 16.44
C LEU A 9 6.28 -33.03 15.86
N GLU A 10 6.55 -34.26 15.42
CA GLU A 10 7.80 -34.63 14.72
C GLU A 10 7.87 -34.02 13.32
N ALA A 11 6.78 -34.04 12.54
CA ALA A 11 6.68 -33.30 11.28
C ALA A 11 6.78 -31.79 11.50
N PHE A 12 6.31 -31.30 12.65
CA PHE A 12 6.48 -29.91 13.06
C PHE A 12 7.96 -29.57 13.38
N LEU A 13 8.71 -30.47 14.00
CA LEU A 13 10.13 -30.28 14.30
C LEU A 13 11.07 -30.50 13.11
N LYS A 14 10.62 -31.21 12.06
CA LYS A 14 11.44 -31.57 10.89
C LYS A 14 11.39 -30.58 9.72
N ASN A 15 10.67 -29.46 9.84
CA ASN A 15 10.70 -28.40 8.82
C ASN A 15 11.88 -27.46 9.02
N ASP A 16 12.86 -27.58 8.12
CA ASP A 16 14.16 -26.91 8.08
C ASP A 16 14.12 -25.37 7.98
N ILE A 17 12.97 -24.70 8.13
CA ILE A 17 12.87 -23.25 7.91
C ILE A 17 13.76 -22.43 8.86
N VAL A 18 13.97 -22.91 10.09
CA VAL A 18 14.88 -22.27 11.05
C VAL A 18 16.33 -22.35 10.57
N LYS A 19 16.73 -23.51 10.04
CA LYS A 19 18.07 -23.72 9.48
C LYS A 19 18.32 -22.81 8.27
N TYR A 20 17.33 -22.66 7.39
CA TYR A 20 17.45 -21.73 6.26
C TYR A 20 17.54 -20.26 6.71
N ILE A 21 16.83 -19.86 7.77
CA ILE A 21 17.00 -18.53 8.37
C ILE A 21 18.44 -18.34 8.88
N GLU A 22 18.97 -19.33 9.61
CA GLU A 22 20.35 -19.29 10.14
C GLU A 22 21.39 -19.23 9.03
N MET A 23 21.24 -20.05 7.99
CA MET A 23 22.11 -20.00 6.80
C MET A 23 22.05 -18.63 6.13
N PHE A 24 20.87 -18.05 5.97
CA PHE A 24 20.72 -16.71 5.39
C PHE A 24 21.43 -15.64 6.23
N GLU A 25 21.28 -15.68 7.56
CA GLU A 25 21.95 -14.74 8.46
C GLU A 25 23.47 -14.86 8.39
N GLU A 26 24.00 -16.07 8.37
CA GLU A 26 25.44 -16.32 8.24
C GLU A 26 25.99 -15.73 6.93
N THR A 27 25.34 -16.01 5.79
CA THR A 27 25.75 -15.47 4.48
C THR A 27 25.57 -13.94 4.44
N SER A 28 24.49 -13.40 5.02
CA SER A 28 24.26 -11.96 5.13
C SER A 28 25.35 -11.24 5.94
N LEU A 29 25.78 -11.82 7.06
CA LEU A 29 26.85 -11.28 7.90
C LEU A 29 28.19 -11.29 7.15
N GLN A 30 28.47 -12.34 6.38
CA GLN A 30 29.67 -12.41 5.53
C GLN A 30 29.65 -11.35 4.43
N ALA A 31 28.50 -11.14 3.78
CA ALA A 31 28.34 -10.09 2.77
C ALA A 31 28.55 -8.68 3.36
N ALA A 32 27.91 -8.39 4.50
CA ALA A 32 28.03 -7.11 5.19
C ALA A 32 29.46 -6.80 5.66
N LYS A 33 30.18 -7.83 6.15
CA LYS A 33 31.60 -7.70 6.53
C LYS A 33 32.47 -7.39 5.32
N SER A 34 32.21 -8.07 4.21
CA SER A 34 32.96 -7.92 2.97
C SER A 34 32.83 -6.52 2.38
N GLU A 35 31.62 -5.95 2.40
CA GLU A 35 31.34 -4.59 1.94
C GLU A 35 31.99 -3.52 2.82
N ARG A 36 31.91 -3.66 4.15
CA ARG A 36 32.47 -2.68 5.10
C ARG A 36 33.99 -2.65 5.14
N GLU A 37 34.62 -3.82 5.11
CA GLU A 37 36.07 -3.94 5.29
C GLU A 37 36.83 -3.84 3.96
N GLY A 38 36.13 -3.83 2.82
CA GLY A 38 36.73 -3.79 1.48
C GLY A 38 37.61 -5.02 1.17
N ILE A 39 37.39 -6.12 1.89
CA ILE A 39 38.25 -7.31 1.88
C ILE A 39 38.00 -8.18 0.65
N LEU A 40 36.76 -8.22 0.16
CA LEU A 40 36.40 -8.96 -1.05
C LEU A 40 36.23 -8.00 -2.23
N SER A 41 36.52 -8.49 -3.44
CA SER A 41 36.18 -7.76 -4.66
C SER A 41 34.67 -7.55 -4.75
N ARG A 42 34.24 -6.56 -5.54
CA ARG A 42 32.82 -6.34 -5.83
C ARG A 42 32.14 -7.59 -6.41
N GLU A 43 32.88 -8.38 -7.18
CA GLU A 43 32.43 -9.65 -7.77
C GLU A 43 32.09 -10.69 -6.69
N ASN A 44 32.96 -10.87 -5.71
CA ASN A 44 32.74 -11.80 -4.60
C ASN A 44 31.57 -11.39 -3.69
N THR A 45 31.26 -10.09 -3.59
CA THR A 45 30.08 -9.60 -2.85
C THR A 45 28.78 -9.90 -3.60
N VAL A 46 28.81 -9.85 -4.94
CA VAL A 46 27.66 -10.23 -5.77
C VAL A 46 27.38 -11.74 -5.67
N GLU A 47 28.42 -12.58 -5.66
CA GLU A 47 28.27 -14.03 -5.45
C GLU A 47 27.55 -14.36 -4.13
N LEU A 48 27.89 -13.66 -3.04
CA LEU A 48 27.19 -13.81 -1.76
C LEU A 48 25.74 -13.37 -1.84
N TYR A 49 25.42 -12.29 -2.58
CA TYR A 49 24.02 -11.88 -2.78
C TYR A 49 23.24 -12.87 -3.65
N ASP A 50 23.87 -13.53 -4.61
CA ASP A 50 23.26 -14.60 -5.40
C ASP A 50 23.01 -15.84 -4.54
N GLU A 51 23.96 -16.23 -3.68
CA GLU A 51 23.78 -17.31 -2.70
C GLU A 51 22.61 -17.00 -1.75
N MET A 52 22.57 -15.79 -1.18
CA MET A 52 21.44 -15.33 -0.35
C MET A 52 20.12 -15.40 -1.12
N THR A 53 20.12 -15.08 -2.42
CA THR A 53 18.92 -15.17 -3.27
C THR A 53 18.47 -16.63 -3.43
N GLY A 54 19.39 -17.58 -3.59
CA GLY A 54 19.10 -19.01 -3.62
C GLY A 54 18.48 -19.51 -2.31
N ILE A 55 19.09 -19.18 -1.17
CA ILE A 55 18.56 -19.51 0.17
C ILE A 55 17.16 -18.92 0.36
N LEU A 56 16.95 -17.68 -0.10
CA LEU A 56 15.67 -17.01 0.03
C LEU A 56 14.59 -17.64 -0.85
N GLN A 57 14.95 -18.17 -2.02
CA GLN A 57 14.04 -18.94 -2.87
C GLN A 57 13.59 -20.22 -2.16
N ASP A 58 14.50 -20.94 -1.49
CA ASP A 58 14.13 -22.10 -0.69
C ASP A 58 13.18 -21.73 0.47
N ILE A 59 13.42 -20.60 1.14
CA ILE A 59 12.51 -20.06 2.17
C ILE A 59 11.13 -19.74 1.58
N ILE A 60 11.07 -19.13 0.40
CA ILE A 60 9.82 -18.81 -0.31
C ILE A 60 9.04 -20.10 -0.61
N ASP A 61 9.71 -21.11 -1.15
CA ASP A 61 9.08 -22.38 -1.52
C ASP A 61 8.57 -23.14 -0.30
N LEU A 62 9.34 -23.18 0.79
CA LEU A 62 8.89 -23.78 2.06
C LEU A 62 7.69 -23.05 2.65
N ASN A 63 7.64 -21.72 2.52
CA ASN A 63 6.54 -20.90 3.01
C ASN A 63 5.28 -20.98 2.14
N MET A 64 5.23 -21.79 1.07
CA MET A 64 3.95 -22.10 0.42
C MET A 64 2.99 -22.86 1.36
N ASN A 65 3.53 -23.48 2.42
CA ASN A 65 2.75 -24.13 3.48
C ASN A 65 2.51 -23.19 4.66
N ALA A 66 1.25 -23.06 5.10
CA ALA A 66 0.88 -22.19 6.21
C ALA A 66 1.62 -22.50 7.52
N ASN A 67 1.86 -23.78 7.85
CA ASN A 67 2.61 -24.16 9.06
C ASN A 67 4.05 -23.64 9.04
N ASN A 68 4.67 -23.57 7.86
CA ASN A 68 5.99 -22.98 7.70
C ASN A 68 5.97 -21.47 7.83
N VAL A 69 4.92 -20.80 7.32
CA VAL A 69 4.71 -19.37 7.57
C VAL A 69 4.62 -19.08 9.07
N TYR A 70 3.86 -19.88 9.82
CA TYR A 70 3.80 -19.73 11.28
C TYR A 70 5.18 -19.89 11.91
N LYS A 71 5.96 -20.91 11.55
CA LYS A 71 7.31 -21.13 12.09
C LYS A 71 8.27 -20.00 11.73
N PHE A 72 8.24 -19.51 10.49
CA PHE A 72 9.06 -18.40 10.03
C PHE A 72 8.77 -17.13 10.84
N LEU A 73 7.49 -16.78 11.00
CA LEU A 73 7.08 -15.60 11.75
C LEU A 73 7.41 -15.72 13.26
N HIS A 74 7.16 -16.89 13.88
CA HIS A 74 7.54 -17.13 15.28
C HIS A 74 9.05 -17.09 15.51
N SER A 75 9.83 -17.50 14.52
CA SER A 75 11.30 -17.44 14.55
C SER A 75 11.85 -16.04 14.24
N LYS A 76 10.97 -15.02 14.20
CA LYS A 76 11.29 -13.64 13.84
C LYS A 76 11.92 -13.51 12.45
N GLY A 77 11.50 -14.32 11.49
CA GLY A 77 12.07 -14.33 10.14
C GLY A 77 12.00 -12.97 9.43
N LEU A 78 10.95 -12.17 9.67
CA LEU A 78 10.88 -10.80 9.13
C LEU A 78 11.99 -9.89 9.69
N ASP A 79 12.31 -10.00 10.98
CA ASP A 79 13.39 -9.21 11.61
C ASP A 79 14.79 -9.71 11.24
N ARG A 80 14.93 -11.03 11.04
CA ARG A 80 16.22 -11.71 10.83
C ARG A 80 16.64 -11.76 9.37
N VAL A 81 15.69 -11.92 8.45
CA VAL A 81 15.94 -12.09 7.01
C VAL A 81 15.61 -10.82 6.25
N VAL A 82 14.38 -10.29 6.43
CA VAL A 82 13.85 -9.21 5.59
C VAL A 82 14.39 -7.85 6.00
N ALA A 83 14.19 -7.46 7.25
CA ALA A 83 14.55 -6.14 7.75
C ALA A 83 16.01 -5.71 7.49
N PRO A 84 17.04 -6.54 7.74
CA PRO A 84 18.43 -6.11 7.55
C PRO A 84 18.83 -5.97 6.08
N CYS A 85 18.10 -6.63 5.17
CA CYS A 85 18.54 -6.79 3.78
C CYS A 85 17.74 -5.97 2.76
N LEU A 86 16.59 -5.39 3.15
CA LEU A 86 15.74 -4.61 2.22
C LEU A 86 16.44 -3.39 1.60
N GLN A 87 17.46 -2.84 2.27
CA GLN A 87 18.21 -1.66 1.82
C GLN A 87 19.39 -1.99 0.90
N ILE A 88 19.72 -3.28 0.73
CA ILE A 88 20.84 -3.71 -0.13
C ILE A 88 20.52 -3.36 -1.58
N SER A 89 21.41 -2.64 -2.28
CA SER A 89 21.13 -2.18 -3.66
C SER A 89 21.12 -3.28 -4.73
N TYR A 90 21.17 -4.55 -4.35
CA TYR A 90 21.12 -5.69 -5.26
C TYR A 90 19.66 -6.07 -5.58
N THR A 91 19.21 -5.68 -6.78
CA THR A 91 17.82 -5.82 -7.22
C THR A 91 17.26 -7.26 -7.15
N PRO A 92 17.98 -8.31 -7.58
CA PRO A 92 17.45 -9.68 -7.50
C PRO A 92 17.12 -10.12 -6.07
N LEU A 93 18.02 -9.87 -5.12
CA LEU A 93 17.81 -10.19 -3.71
C LEU A 93 16.63 -9.40 -3.13
N ARG A 94 16.59 -8.08 -3.35
CA ARG A 94 15.46 -7.24 -2.89
C ARG A 94 14.13 -7.72 -3.44
N ARG A 95 14.08 -8.11 -4.71
CA ARG A 95 12.86 -8.64 -5.31
C ARG A 95 12.37 -9.89 -4.58
N HIS A 96 13.25 -10.84 -4.28
CA HIS A 96 12.88 -12.05 -3.54
C HIS A 96 12.46 -11.72 -2.09
N LEU A 97 13.10 -10.75 -1.44
CA LEU A 97 12.70 -10.31 -0.09
C LEU A 97 11.28 -9.73 -0.10
N LEU A 98 10.93 -8.94 -1.12
CA LEU A 98 9.59 -8.40 -1.30
C LEU A 98 8.56 -9.49 -1.65
N ILE A 99 8.93 -10.46 -2.50
CA ILE A 99 8.08 -11.62 -2.82
C ILE A 99 7.75 -12.42 -1.55
N LEU A 100 8.76 -12.77 -0.77
CA LEU A 100 8.57 -13.45 0.51
C LEU A 100 7.64 -12.64 1.42
N THR A 101 7.92 -11.34 1.57
CA THR A 101 7.14 -10.43 2.42
C THR A 101 5.66 -10.39 2.05
N LYS A 102 5.36 -10.34 0.73
CA LYS A 102 3.99 -10.40 0.22
C LYS A 102 3.34 -11.76 0.48
N GLN A 103 4.05 -12.84 0.17
CA GLN A 103 3.54 -14.21 0.28
C GLN A 103 3.11 -14.59 1.71
N LEU A 104 3.84 -14.11 2.73
CA LEU A 104 3.48 -14.35 4.13
C LEU A 104 2.05 -13.86 4.45
N PHE A 105 1.62 -12.77 3.81
CA PHE A 105 0.26 -12.22 3.96
C PHE A 105 -0.77 -12.97 3.14
N ASP A 106 -0.43 -13.37 1.93
CA ASP A 106 -1.33 -14.12 1.06
C ASP A 106 -1.71 -15.48 1.70
N ILE A 107 -0.78 -16.07 2.46
CA ILE A 107 -0.96 -17.41 3.06
C ILE A 107 -1.48 -17.34 4.49
N ALA A 108 -0.98 -16.43 5.32
CA ALA A 108 -1.35 -16.36 6.75
C ALA A 108 -1.62 -14.92 7.20
N PRO A 109 -2.67 -14.25 6.65
CA PRO A 109 -2.89 -12.81 6.81
C PRO A 109 -3.01 -12.37 8.28
N THR A 110 -3.69 -13.16 9.12
CA THR A 110 -3.94 -12.81 10.52
C THR A 110 -2.64 -12.74 11.33
N ILE A 111 -1.79 -13.76 11.24
CA ILE A 111 -0.53 -13.82 12.00
C ILE A 111 0.50 -12.86 11.40
N ALA A 112 0.56 -12.77 10.07
CA ALA A 112 1.49 -11.88 9.38
C ALA A 112 1.22 -10.42 9.76
N LYS A 113 -0.06 -10.01 9.85
CA LYS A 113 -0.48 -8.67 10.29
C LYS A 113 -0.01 -8.30 11.69
N ILE A 114 0.04 -9.27 12.61
CA ILE A 114 0.47 -9.06 14.00
C ILE A 114 2.01 -9.00 14.08
N ALA A 115 2.69 -9.78 13.24
CA ALA A 115 4.13 -9.95 13.27
C ALA A 115 4.91 -8.87 12.48
N ILE A 116 4.25 -7.90 11.84
CA ILE A 116 4.92 -6.86 11.04
C ILE A 116 5.89 -6.04 11.89
N PRO A 117 7.20 -6.08 11.58
CA PRO A 117 8.16 -5.19 12.20
C PRO A 117 8.09 -3.76 11.64
N ILE A 118 8.20 -2.75 12.52
CA ILE A 118 8.09 -1.33 12.12
C ILE A 118 9.22 -0.91 11.18
N ASN A 119 10.43 -1.41 11.38
CA ASN A 119 11.59 -1.18 10.51
C ASN A 119 11.39 -1.71 9.08
N VAL A 120 10.64 -2.80 8.90
CA VAL A 120 10.26 -3.29 7.57
C VAL A 120 9.32 -2.29 6.90
N VAL A 121 8.31 -1.79 7.62
CA VAL A 121 7.40 -0.75 7.12
C VAL A 121 8.19 0.49 6.68
N ASP A 122 9.13 0.95 7.51
CA ASP A 122 9.94 2.13 7.20
C ASP A 122 10.78 1.91 5.93
N SER A 123 11.41 0.74 5.82
CA SER A 123 12.22 0.38 4.63
C SER A 123 11.38 0.32 3.36
N LEU A 124 10.16 -0.22 3.44
CA LEU A 124 9.22 -0.22 2.31
C LEU A 124 8.89 1.22 1.87
N LEU A 125 8.63 2.13 2.81
CA LEU A 125 8.35 3.53 2.49
C LEU A 125 9.56 4.23 1.84
N GLU A 126 10.78 3.95 2.30
CA GLU A 126 12.00 4.49 1.71
C GLU A 126 12.20 3.98 0.27
N ILE A 127 11.97 2.69 0.02
CA ILE A 127 12.01 2.12 -1.32
C ILE A 127 10.97 2.79 -2.23
N LEU A 128 9.73 2.96 -1.75
CA LEU A 128 8.67 3.59 -2.52
C LEU A 128 8.98 5.04 -2.88
N GLU A 129 9.70 5.77 -2.02
CA GLU A 129 10.05 7.16 -2.28
C GLU A 129 11.26 7.29 -3.20
N HIS A 130 12.33 6.53 -2.93
CA HIS A 130 13.67 6.81 -3.47
C HIS A 130 14.18 5.79 -4.50
N ASP A 131 13.56 4.62 -4.64
CA ASP A 131 14.05 3.62 -5.60
C ASP A 131 13.84 4.09 -7.05
N GLU A 132 14.80 3.81 -7.93
CA GLU A 132 14.66 4.15 -9.36
C GLU A 132 13.93 3.04 -10.13
N ASN A 133 13.88 1.82 -9.59
CA ASN A 133 13.26 0.68 -10.22
C ASN A 133 11.74 0.66 -9.96
N LEU A 134 10.98 0.98 -11.00
CA LEU A 134 9.52 1.02 -10.95
C LEU A 134 8.89 -0.33 -10.58
N SER A 135 9.50 -1.45 -10.97
CA SER A 135 9.01 -2.79 -10.62
C SER A 135 9.13 -3.03 -9.12
N ILE A 136 10.24 -2.61 -8.50
CA ILE A 136 10.44 -2.71 -7.05
C ILE A 136 9.41 -1.85 -6.31
N LYS A 137 9.15 -0.61 -6.78
CA LYS A 137 8.10 0.25 -6.22
C LYS A 137 6.71 -0.39 -6.33
N ALA A 138 6.39 -1.01 -7.46
CA ALA A 138 5.12 -1.70 -7.65
C ALA A 138 4.93 -2.85 -6.64
N TYR A 139 5.97 -3.65 -6.39
CA TYR A 139 5.95 -4.69 -5.35
C TYR A 139 5.70 -4.11 -3.95
N VAL A 140 6.32 -2.97 -3.63
CA VAL A 140 6.07 -2.29 -2.35
C VAL A 140 4.60 -1.87 -2.24
N ILE A 141 4.02 -1.30 -3.30
CA ILE A 141 2.61 -0.89 -3.31
C ILE A 141 1.69 -2.10 -3.11
N ASP A 142 1.98 -3.23 -3.75
CA ASP A 142 1.25 -4.48 -3.54
C ASP A 142 1.28 -4.93 -2.07
N ILE A 143 2.46 -4.87 -1.43
CA ILE A 143 2.62 -5.22 -0.02
C ILE A 143 1.81 -4.26 0.87
N LEU A 144 1.96 -2.95 0.66
CA LEU A 144 1.23 -1.93 1.43
C LEU A 144 -0.30 -2.05 1.24
N TYR A 145 -0.75 -2.46 0.05
CA TYR A 145 -2.15 -2.72 -0.26
C TYR A 145 -2.74 -3.87 0.58
N LEU A 146 -1.91 -4.86 0.94
CA LEU A 146 -2.30 -5.95 1.84
C LEU A 146 -2.14 -5.57 3.32
N TRP A 147 -1.11 -4.80 3.66
CA TRP A 147 -0.70 -4.57 5.05
C TRP A 147 -1.45 -3.45 5.75
N LEU A 148 -1.76 -2.36 5.04
CA LEU A 148 -2.35 -1.18 5.66
C LEU A 148 -3.83 -1.38 6.02
N PRO A 149 -4.68 -1.93 5.13
CA PRO A 149 -6.10 -2.08 5.45
C PRO A 149 -6.35 -2.87 6.74
N GLY A 150 -7.12 -2.27 7.65
CA GLY A 150 -7.47 -2.81 8.95
C GLY A 150 -6.30 -2.90 9.94
N ASN A 151 -5.10 -2.44 9.60
CA ASN A 151 -3.95 -2.40 10.52
C ASN A 151 -3.68 -0.98 11.00
N THR A 152 -4.46 -0.54 11.99
CA THR A 152 -4.39 0.82 12.56
C THR A 152 -2.98 1.18 13.04
N LYS A 153 -2.22 0.23 13.60
CA LYS A 153 -0.84 0.46 14.07
C LYS A 153 0.11 0.82 12.93
N VAL A 154 0.06 0.08 11.82
CA VAL A 154 0.90 0.35 10.65
C VAL A 154 0.45 1.63 9.95
N GLN A 155 -0.86 1.88 9.82
CA GLN A 155 -1.38 3.14 9.28
C GLN A 155 -0.88 4.35 10.08
N VAL A 156 -0.89 4.30 11.43
CA VAL A 156 -0.30 5.34 12.29
C VAL A 156 1.18 5.56 11.95
N ARG A 157 1.96 4.49 11.75
CA ARG A 157 3.39 4.60 11.44
C ARG A 157 3.62 5.33 10.12
N VAL A 158 2.93 4.92 9.05
CA VAL A 158 3.00 5.57 7.73
C VAL A 158 2.69 7.06 7.84
N MET A 159 1.58 7.39 8.52
CA MET A 159 1.12 8.77 8.67
C MET A 159 2.05 9.65 9.52
N LYS A 160 2.85 9.05 10.42
CA LYS A 160 3.87 9.76 11.21
C LYS A 160 5.19 9.95 10.46
N MET A 161 5.59 8.98 9.64
CA MET A 161 6.89 8.97 8.97
C MET A 161 6.89 9.81 7.68
N LYS A 162 5.92 9.57 6.80
CA LYS A 162 5.89 10.15 5.45
C LYS A 162 4.60 10.91 5.15
N GLY A 163 3.54 10.65 5.92
CA GLY A 163 2.22 11.24 5.65
C GLY A 163 1.61 10.71 4.34
N LEU A 164 0.74 11.50 3.72
CA LEU A 164 0.11 11.12 2.44
C LEU A 164 0.88 11.67 1.23
N ASP A 165 1.72 12.68 1.43
CA ASP A 165 2.40 13.43 0.37
C ASP A 165 3.28 12.55 -0.51
N MET A 166 4.04 11.65 0.13
CA MET A 166 4.90 10.70 -0.56
C MET A 166 4.11 9.95 -1.63
N PHE A 167 2.92 9.44 -1.30
CA PHE A 167 2.09 8.70 -2.24
C PHE A 167 1.56 9.58 -3.39
N TYR A 168 1.20 10.84 -3.13
CA TYR A 168 0.72 11.77 -4.15
C TYR A 168 1.82 12.12 -5.15
N ASN A 169 3.05 12.28 -4.66
CA ASN A 169 4.22 12.59 -5.48
C ASN A 169 4.66 11.40 -6.34
N GLN A 170 4.44 10.15 -5.87
CA GLN A 170 4.83 8.98 -6.65
C GLN A 170 3.89 8.67 -7.83
N ILE A 171 2.66 9.21 -7.89
CA ILE A 171 1.71 8.92 -8.99
C ILE A 171 2.31 9.21 -10.38
N GLN A 172 3.15 10.25 -10.49
CA GLN A 172 3.81 10.62 -11.75
C GLN A 172 4.89 9.64 -12.20
N ASN A 173 5.41 8.82 -11.28
CA ASN A 173 6.55 7.95 -11.49
C ASN A 173 6.16 6.46 -11.57
N LEU A 174 4.87 6.12 -11.50
CA LEU A 174 4.39 4.75 -11.46
C LEU A 174 3.72 4.33 -12.76
N ASP A 175 3.72 3.04 -13.06
CA ASP A 175 2.91 2.50 -14.16
C ASP A 175 1.40 2.45 -13.80
N PHE A 176 0.56 2.22 -14.80
CA PHE A 176 -0.90 2.22 -14.62
C PHE A 176 -1.42 1.17 -13.63
N THR A 177 -0.75 0.03 -13.53
CA THR A 177 -1.16 -1.04 -12.61
C THR A 177 -0.82 -0.65 -11.17
N ALA A 178 0.37 -0.11 -10.94
CA ALA A 178 0.79 0.40 -9.65
C ALA A 178 -0.05 1.60 -9.19
N ILE A 179 -0.36 2.55 -10.10
CA ILE A 179 -1.28 3.66 -9.82
C ILE A 179 -2.65 3.13 -9.40
N HIS A 180 -3.20 2.17 -10.15
CA HIS A 180 -4.49 1.57 -9.83
C HIS A 180 -4.51 0.94 -8.44
N THR A 181 -3.49 0.14 -8.11
CA THR A 181 -3.37 -0.48 -6.78
C THR A 181 -3.24 0.56 -5.67
N LEU A 182 -2.48 1.64 -5.90
CA LEU A 182 -2.34 2.74 -4.94
C LEU A 182 -3.66 3.50 -4.72
N LEU A 183 -4.43 3.77 -5.78
CA LEU A 183 -5.74 4.42 -5.66
C LEU A 183 -6.74 3.52 -4.90
N LYS A 184 -6.75 2.22 -5.19
CA LYS A 184 -7.56 1.25 -4.44
C LYS A 184 -7.17 1.19 -2.97
N LEU A 185 -5.88 1.25 -2.67
CA LEU A 185 -5.38 1.33 -1.30
C LEU A 185 -5.94 2.54 -0.57
N PHE A 186 -5.90 3.72 -1.20
CA PHE A 186 -6.49 4.93 -0.63
C PHE A 186 -7.99 4.82 -0.39
N ASN A 187 -8.74 4.28 -1.35
CA ASN A 187 -10.18 4.07 -1.18
C ASN A 187 -10.46 3.13 0.00
N LYS A 188 -9.75 2.00 0.11
CA LYS A 188 -9.91 1.08 1.25
C LYS A 188 -9.66 1.75 2.60
N ILE A 189 -8.54 2.46 2.73
CA ILE A 189 -8.20 3.14 3.99
C ILE A 189 -9.24 4.21 4.30
N LEU A 190 -9.65 5.01 3.32
CA LEU A 190 -10.65 6.06 3.55
C LEU A 190 -12.01 5.47 3.96
N GLU A 191 -12.39 4.33 3.37
CA GLU A 191 -13.65 3.64 3.68
C GLU A 191 -13.64 3.14 5.12
N GLU A 192 -12.53 2.55 5.57
CA GLU A 192 -12.32 2.12 6.96
C GLU A 192 -12.51 3.27 7.94
N HIS A 193 -11.88 4.43 7.67
CA HIS A 193 -11.98 5.59 8.56
C HIS A 193 -13.40 6.20 8.56
N ILE A 194 -14.07 6.26 7.40
CA ILE A 194 -15.47 6.72 7.31
C ILE A 194 -16.38 5.79 8.12
N LYS A 195 -16.25 4.47 7.97
CA LYS A 195 -17.02 3.47 8.73
C LYS A 195 -16.76 3.55 10.22
N ALA A 196 -15.50 3.73 10.63
CA ALA A 196 -15.14 3.90 12.04
C ALA A 196 -15.81 5.14 12.65
N ARG A 197 -15.90 6.25 11.91
CA ARG A 197 -16.55 7.49 12.38
C ARG A 197 -18.07 7.41 12.40
N SER A 198 -18.70 6.71 11.46
CA SER A 198 -20.15 6.57 11.38
C SER A 198 -20.75 5.62 12.44
N GLY A 199 -19.91 4.99 13.26
CA GLY A 199 -20.34 4.23 14.45
C GLY A 199 -20.98 2.88 14.13
N TYR A 200 -20.75 2.34 12.94
CA TYR A 200 -21.37 1.09 12.47
C TYR A 200 -20.63 -0.15 13.00
N ALA A 201 -20.76 -0.45 14.29
CA ALA A 201 -20.84 -1.80 14.88
C ALA A 201 -20.64 -1.75 16.41
N GLN A 202 -21.36 -2.62 17.11
CA GLN A 202 -21.43 -2.77 18.56
C GLN A 202 -20.09 -2.59 19.30
N LYS A 203 -20.14 -1.86 20.42
CA LYS A 203 -18.99 -1.52 21.27
C LYS A 203 -18.44 -2.77 21.99
N THR A 204 -17.52 -3.49 21.36
CA THR A 204 -16.57 -4.36 22.07
C THR A 204 -15.38 -3.52 22.54
N LYS A 205 -14.59 -4.03 23.50
CA LYS A 205 -13.40 -3.33 24.01
C LYS A 205 -12.35 -3.10 22.92
N GLU A 206 -12.15 -4.07 22.04
CA GLU A 206 -11.21 -3.98 20.90
C GLU A 206 -11.63 -2.86 19.92
N ASN A 207 -12.93 -2.74 19.61
CA ASN A 207 -13.45 -1.67 18.75
C ASN A 207 -13.18 -0.27 19.33
N ALA A 208 -13.11 -0.13 20.66
CA ALA A 208 -12.80 1.15 21.30
C ALA A 208 -11.32 1.53 21.17
N GLU A 209 -10.40 0.56 21.28
CA GLU A 209 -8.96 0.80 21.09
C GLU A 209 -8.65 1.18 19.64
N ASP A 210 -9.24 0.48 18.67
CA ASP A 210 -9.09 0.82 17.26
C ASP A 210 -9.69 2.18 16.93
N LEU A 211 -10.86 2.52 17.48
CA LEU A 211 -11.46 3.83 17.28
C LEU A 211 -10.59 4.97 17.84
N VAL A 212 -9.94 4.77 18.98
CA VAL A 212 -8.93 5.72 19.51
C VAL A 212 -7.73 5.83 18.56
N LEU A 213 -7.27 4.72 17.98
CA LEU A 213 -6.18 4.75 17.01
C LEU A 213 -6.58 5.47 15.73
N TYR A 214 -7.77 5.23 15.18
CA TYR A 214 -8.31 5.96 14.02
C TYR A 214 -8.38 7.47 14.28
N GLN A 215 -8.88 7.87 15.46
CA GLN A 215 -8.89 9.28 15.88
C GLN A 215 -7.47 9.86 16.03
N ARG A 216 -6.51 9.08 16.55
CA ARG A 216 -5.10 9.50 16.66
C ARG A 216 -4.42 9.65 15.31
N ILE A 217 -4.75 8.80 14.33
CA ILE A 217 -4.30 8.99 12.94
C ILE A 217 -4.84 10.33 12.45
N GLY A 218 -6.11 10.62 12.76
CA GLY A 218 -6.78 11.85 12.39
C GLY A 218 -6.87 12.01 10.88
N LEU A 219 -7.00 10.89 10.15
CA LEU A 219 -6.97 10.91 8.68
C LEU A 219 -8.10 11.79 8.16
N LEU A 220 -9.33 11.59 8.65
CA LEU A 220 -10.50 12.36 8.18
C LEU A 220 -10.36 13.87 8.46
N GLU A 221 -9.77 14.24 9.59
CA GLU A 221 -9.47 15.64 9.92
C GLU A 221 -8.42 16.20 8.96
N ARG A 222 -7.38 15.43 8.65
CA ARG A 222 -6.35 15.80 7.65
C ARG A 222 -6.93 15.88 6.24
N MET A 223 -7.90 15.03 5.89
CA MET A 223 -8.58 15.04 4.59
C MET A 223 -9.37 16.33 4.34
N SER A 224 -9.65 17.14 5.38
CA SER A 224 -10.26 18.47 5.23
C SER A 224 -9.24 19.61 5.14
N THR A 225 -7.94 19.32 5.11
CA THR A 225 -6.89 20.35 5.01
C THR A 225 -6.61 20.72 3.55
N ALA A 226 -6.22 21.98 3.31
CA ALA A 226 -5.85 22.46 1.99
C ALA A 226 -4.73 21.64 1.35
N HIS A 227 -3.74 21.25 2.16
CA HIS A 227 -2.59 20.47 1.74
C HIS A 227 -3.00 19.11 1.15
N VAL A 228 -3.77 18.31 1.90
CA VAL A 228 -4.22 16.98 1.48
C VAL A 228 -5.16 17.07 0.27
N CYS A 229 -6.13 17.98 0.29
CA CYS A 229 -7.04 18.15 -0.83
C CYS A 229 -6.32 18.59 -2.11
N ASN A 230 -5.34 19.49 -2.03
CA ASN A 230 -4.53 19.87 -3.18
C ASN A 230 -3.70 18.68 -3.70
N GLY A 231 -3.15 17.85 -2.80
CA GLY A 231 -2.44 16.62 -3.17
C GLY A 231 -3.35 15.63 -3.92
N LEU A 232 -4.56 15.39 -3.42
CA LEU A 232 -5.56 14.54 -4.09
C LEU A 232 -6.00 15.12 -5.43
N LEU A 233 -6.14 16.44 -5.53
CA LEU A 233 -6.43 17.11 -6.80
C LEU A 233 -5.29 16.92 -7.82
N ASN A 234 -4.03 16.95 -7.37
CA ASN A 234 -2.87 16.67 -8.23
C ASN A 234 -2.88 15.23 -8.76
N ILE A 235 -3.38 14.26 -7.98
CA ILE A 235 -3.61 12.89 -8.49
C ILE A 235 -4.57 12.92 -9.67
N PHE A 236 -5.72 13.58 -9.54
CA PHE A 236 -6.71 13.67 -10.62
C PHE A 236 -6.15 14.36 -11.86
N GLU A 237 -5.48 15.50 -11.67
CA GLU A 237 -4.83 16.23 -12.75
C GLU A 237 -3.80 15.37 -13.49
N THR A 238 -2.92 14.71 -12.73
CA THR A 238 -1.89 13.82 -13.30
C THR A 238 -2.52 12.61 -13.98
N SER A 239 -3.66 12.12 -13.49
CA SER A 239 -4.32 10.94 -14.04
C SER A 239 -5.10 11.22 -15.32
N LEU A 240 -5.59 12.45 -15.52
CA LEU A 240 -6.44 12.82 -16.66
C LEU A 240 -5.90 12.40 -18.04
N PRO A 241 -4.61 12.65 -18.39
CA PRO A 241 -4.05 12.22 -19.67
C PRO A 241 -4.01 10.69 -19.87
N PHE A 242 -4.11 9.93 -18.77
CA PHE A 242 -4.12 8.48 -18.78
C PHE A 242 -5.55 7.93 -18.90
N LEU A 243 -6.55 8.59 -18.31
CA LEU A 243 -7.96 8.17 -18.43
C LEU A 243 -8.50 8.21 -19.87
N SER A 244 -7.90 9.05 -20.73
CA SER A 244 -8.20 9.07 -22.15
C SER A 244 -7.52 7.92 -22.93
N LYS A 245 -6.54 7.24 -22.35
CA LYS A 245 -5.73 6.19 -22.98
C LYS A 245 -6.03 4.79 -22.44
N THR A 246 -6.45 4.68 -21.18
CA THR A 246 -6.77 3.43 -20.51
C THR A 246 -7.91 3.63 -19.52
N ASP A 247 -8.84 2.68 -19.52
CA ASP A 247 -9.97 2.66 -18.60
C ASP A 247 -9.63 1.97 -17.26
N GLN A 248 -8.43 1.37 -17.15
CA GLN A 248 -8.07 0.51 -16.03
C GLN A 248 -8.12 1.22 -14.66
N ILE A 249 -7.75 2.50 -14.63
CA ILE A 249 -7.67 3.30 -13.39
C ILE A 249 -8.95 4.12 -13.13
N MET A 250 -9.85 4.24 -14.11
CA MET A 250 -11.08 5.05 -14.02
C MET A 250 -11.97 4.66 -12.83
N PRO A 251 -12.24 3.37 -12.55
CA PRO A 251 -13.06 2.98 -11.40
C PRO A 251 -12.54 3.54 -10.08
N SER A 252 -11.24 3.46 -9.86
CA SER A 252 -10.62 3.85 -8.60
C SER A 252 -10.50 5.36 -8.44
N ILE A 253 -10.29 6.10 -9.54
CA ILE A 253 -10.38 7.56 -9.54
C ILE A 253 -11.80 8.03 -9.17
N PHE A 254 -12.82 7.48 -9.82
CA PHE A 254 -14.20 7.92 -9.56
C PHE A 254 -14.72 7.51 -8.18
N GLU A 255 -14.32 6.34 -7.69
CA GLU A 255 -14.55 5.97 -6.29
C GLU A 255 -13.91 7.00 -5.35
N LEU A 256 -12.65 7.38 -5.57
CA LEU A 256 -11.96 8.38 -4.76
C LEU A 256 -12.68 9.73 -4.79
N VAL A 257 -13.10 10.22 -5.97
CA VAL A 257 -13.86 11.47 -6.14
C VAL A 257 -15.11 11.49 -5.25
N LYS A 258 -15.87 10.39 -5.22
CA LYS A 258 -17.07 10.23 -4.39
C LYS A 258 -16.71 10.28 -2.90
N MET A 259 -15.70 9.54 -2.49
CA MET A 259 -15.33 9.40 -1.09
C MET A 259 -14.75 10.68 -0.46
N ILE A 260 -14.00 11.47 -1.24
CA ILE A 260 -13.36 12.68 -0.70
C ILE A 260 -14.28 13.90 -0.66
N LYS A 261 -15.41 13.87 -1.39
CA LYS A 261 -16.34 15.00 -1.52
C LYS A 261 -16.78 15.62 -0.20
N PRO A 262 -17.21 14.84 0.81
CA PRO A 262 -17.63 15.39 2.09
C PRO A 262 -16.52 16.19 2.81
N PHE A 263 -15.26 15.93 2.47
CA PHE A 263 -14.09 16.51 3.14
C PHE A 263 -13.46 17.66 2.36
N CYS A 264 -13.30 17.51 1.04
CA CYS A 264 -12.52 18.45 0.23
C CYS A 264 -13.34 19.49 -0.53
N LEU A 265 -14.65 19.28 -0.73
CA LEU A 265 -15.48 20.21 -1.50
C LEU A 265 -15.41 21.65 -0.97
N LYS A 266 -15.48 21.84 0.35
CA LYS A 266 -15.37 23.16 0.97
C LYS A 266 -14.03 23.85 0.68
N VAL A 267 -12.94 23.08 0.63
CA VAL A 267 -11.58 23.55 0.36
C VAL A 267 -11.40 23.96 -1.11
N TYR A 268 -12.16 23.34 -2.01
CA TYR A 268 -12.11 23.61 -3.44
C TYR A 268 -12.96 24.81 -3.88
N LYS A 269 -13.98 25.20 -3.11
CA LYS A 269 -14.84 26.36 -3.43
C LYS A 269 -14.03 27.64 -3.66
N GLY A 270 -14.44 28.42 -4.66
CA GLY A 270 -13.80 29.68 -5.07
C GLY A 270 -12.50 29.51 -5.87
N LYS A 271 -12.07 28.28 -6.16
CA LYS A 271 -10.83 28.01 -6.93
C LYS A 271 -11.15 27.52 -8.34
N SER A 272 -10.50 28.12 -9.33
CA SER A 272 -10.67 27.77 -10.76
C SER A 272 -10.12 26.40 -11.12
N LYS A 273 -8.94 26.03 -10.62
CA LYS A 273 -8.27 24.76 -10.97
C LYS A 273 -9.09 23.50 -10.61
N PRO A 274 -9.65 23.35 -9.39
CA PRO A 274 -10.54 22.23 -9.10
C PRO A 274 -11.74 22.16 -10.05
N LEU A 275 -12.36 23.31 -10.38
CA LEU A 275 -13.48 23.35 -11.31
C LEU A 275 -13.08 22.78 -12.68
N GLU A 276 -11.98 23.26 -13.25
CA GLU A 276 -11.49 22.78 -14.55
C GLU A 276 -11.26 21.26 -14.57
N ILE A 277 -10.66 20.71 -13.50
CA ILE A 277 -10.39 19.28 -13.38
C ILE A 277 -11.69 18.47 -13.28
N PHE A 278 -12.64 18.90 -12.43
CA PHE A 278 -13.90 18.18 -12.27
C PHE A 278 -14.80 18.29 -13.51
N GLU A 279 -14.76 19.41 -14.24
CA GLU A 279 -15.43 19.52 -15.55
C GLU A 279 -14.83 18.55 -16.57
N LYS A 280 -13.50 18.43 -16.64
CA LYS A 280 -12.84 17.46 -17.52
C LYS A 280 -13.23 16.02 -17.18
N LEU A 281 -13.29 15.68 -15.90
CA LEU A 281 -13.73 14.35 -15.45
C LEU A 281 -15.22 14.11 -15.74
N PHE A 282 -16.06 15.13 -15.58
CA PHE A 282 -17.48 15.07 -15.89
C PHE A 282 -17.72 14.81 -17.38
N ASN A 283 -17.10 15.59 -18.26
CA ASN A 283 -17.22 15.43 -19.71
C ASN A 283 -16.68 14.06 -20.17
N LEU A 284 -15.55 13.62 -19.61
CA LEU A 284 -14.99 12.29 -19.90
C LEU A 284 -15.98 11.17 -19.57
N LEU A 285 -16.68 11.27 -18.43
CA LEU A 285 -17.67 10.28 -18.01
C LEU A 285 -18.91 10.33 -18.92
N GLU A 286 -19.33 11.52 -19.33
CA GLU A 286 -20.43 11.73 -20.27
C GLU A 286 -20.15 11.08 -21.63
N ASP A 287 -18.96 11.29 -22.19
CA ASP A 287 -18.53 10.72 -23.47
C ASP A 287 -18.49 9.18 -23.45
N LYS A 288 -18.21 8.58 -22.29
CA LYS A 288 -18.11 7.12 -22.10
C LYS A 288 -19.38 6.48 -21.54
N ARG A 289 -20.49 7.21 -21.47
CA ARG A 289 -21.73 6.73 -20.85
C ARG A 289 -22.41 5.67 -21.71
N SER A 290 -22.11 4.40 -21.44
CA SER A 290 -22.84 3.25 -21.98
C SER A 290 -23.04 2.15 -20.91
N VAL A 291 -24.07 1.32 -21.09
CA VAL A 291 -24.34 0.17 -20.22
C VAL A 291 -23.18 -0.83 -20.24
N GLU A 292 -22.62 -1.06 -21.43
CA GLU A 292 -21.47 -1.96 -21.63
C GLU A 292 -20.23 -1.47 -20.87
N PHE A 293 -19.99 -0.16 -20.83
CA PHE A 293 -18.89 0.45 -20.09
C PHE A 293 -19.08 0.30 -18.57
N GLU A 294 -20.30 0.52 -18.07
CA GLU A 294 -20.67 0.34 -16.66
C GLU A 294 -20.44 -1.12 -16.20
N GLU A 295 -20.89 -2.09 -16.98
CA GLU A 295 -20.72 -3.52 -16.67
C GLU A 295 -19.25 -3.95 -16.71
N LEU A 296 -18.50 -3.50 -17.72
CA LEU A 296 -17.09 -3.85 -17.90
C LEU A 296 -16.20 -3.32 -16.77
N HIS A 297 -16.45 -2.09 -16.34
CA HIS A 297 -15.60 -1.39 -15.36
C HIS A 297 -16.14 -1.40 -13.93
N LYS A 298 -17.35 -1.94 -13.71
CA LYS A 298 -18.03 -2.01 -12.41
C LYS A 298 -18.15 -0.63 -11.74
N ILE A 299 -18.42 0.39 -12.54
CA ILE A 299 -18.59 1.77 -12.09
C ILE A 299 -20.07 2.07 -12.10
N ASN A 300 -20.65 2.44 -10.95
CA ASN A 300 -22.00 3.01 -10.94
C ASN A 300 -21.94 4.40 -11.62
N MET A 301 -22.24 4.44 -12.92
CA MET A 301 -22.08 5.62 -13.77
C MET A 301 -23.02 6.72 -13.32
N THR A 302 -24.27 6.37 -13.00
CA THR A 302 -25.30 7.32 -12.55
C THR A 302 -24.88 8.03 -11.26
N ALA A 303 -24.52 7.29 -10.22
CA ALA A 303 -24.10 7.88 -8.94
C ALA A 303 -22.81 8.70 -9.08
N THR A 304 -21.91 8.29 -9.97
CA THR A 304 -20.66 9.02 -10.22
C THR A 304 -20.92 10.33 -10.97
N TYR A 305 -21.80 10.30 -11.97
CA TYR A 305 -22.22 11.47 -12.73
C TYR A 305 -22.87 12.52 -11.84
N GLU A 306 -23.84 12.11 -11.00
CA GLU A 306 -24.51 13.01 -10.04
C GLU A 306 -23.50 13.67 -9.09
N VAL A 307 -22.50 12.93 -8.63
CA VAL A 307 -21.47 13.47 -7.73
C VAL A 307 -20.61 14.52 -8.43
N LEU A 308 -20.15 14.24 -9.66
CA LEU A 308 -19.35 15.15 -10.46
C LEU A 308 -20.14 16.39 -10.88
N GLU A 309 -21.40 16.23 -11.29
CA GLU A 309 -22.30 17.34 -11.60
C GLU A 309 -22.42 18.29 -10.41
N GLN A 310 -22.67 17.76 -9.22
CA GLN A 310 -22.75 18.55 -8.00
C GLN A 310 -21.44 19.27 -7.68
N TYR A 311 -20.26 18.65 -7.92
CA TYR A 311 -18.98 19.35 -7.81
C TYR A 311 -18.92 20.56 -8.75
N VAL A 312 -19.21 20.35 -10.04
CA VAL A 312 -19.16 21.41 -11.05
C VAL A 312 -20.12 22.56 -10.70
N GLN A 313 -21.37 22.24 -10.34
CA GLN A 313 -22.37 23.24 -9.98
C GLN A 313 -21.98 24.05 -8.74
N GLU A 314 -21.54 23.38 -7.67
CA GLU A 314 -21.16 24.08 -6.43
C GLU A 314 -19.90 24.94 -6.59
N LEU A 315 -18.94 24.49 -7.39
CA LEU A 315 -17.71 25.24 -7.65
C LEU A 315 -17.95 26.46 -8.55
N LYS A 316 -18.76 26.32 -9.61
CA LYS A 316 -19.19 27.46 -10.46
C LYS A 316 -19.90 28.53 -9.65
N ASN A 317 -20.89 28.13 -8.86
CA ASN A 317 -21.67 29.05 -8.04
C ASN A 317 -20.83 29.78 -6.98
N ALA A 318 -19.74 29.18 -6.51
CA ALA A 318 -18.82 29.82 -5.57
C ALA A 318 -17.96 30.89 -6.27
N ILE A 319 -17.43 30.60 -7.46
CA ILE A 319 -16.60 31.55 -8.21
C ILE A 319 -17.41 32.79 -8.63
N SER A 320 -18.62 32.59 -9.15
CA SER A 320 -19.49 33.72 -9.53
C SER A 320 -19.91 34.62 -8.36
N LYS A 321 -19.81 34.13 -7.11
CA LYS A 321 -20.08 34.92 -5.91
C LYS A 321 -18.87 35.71 -5.40
N ASP A 322 -17.66 35.24 -5.69
CA ASP A 322 -16.43 35.93 -5.31
C ASP A 322 -16.05 37.05 -6.33
N GLU A 323 -16.64 37.02 -7.53
CA GLU A 323 -16.48 38.05 -8.58
C GLU A 323 -17.48 39.22 -8.49
N LEU A 324 -18.43 39.17 -7.55
CA LEU A 324 -19.47 40.20 -7.29
C LEU A 324 -19.15 41.04 -6.05
#